data_AF-A0A0B7ND90-F1
#
_entry.id   AF-A0A0B7ND90-F1
#
_cell.length_a   1.000
_cell.length_b   1.000
_cell.length_c   1.000
_cell.angle_alpha   90.00
_cell.angle_beta   90.00
_cell.angle_gamma   90.00
#
_symmetry.space_group_name_H-M   'P 1'
#
loop_
_entity.id
_entity.type
_entity.pdbx_description
1 polymer ?
#
loop_
_entity_poly.entity_id
_entity_poly.type
_entity_poly.pdbx_seq_one_letter_code
_entity_poly.pdbx_strand_id
1 'polypeptide(L)'
;MSKFGTDENPIDTSYYELLDIPINAEAVQIKKAYRKLAMVYHPDKNKDPGAEEKFKEISEAYQVLSDPQLRAAYNKYGKDKELAPEGGFADPREYFQQMFGGDAFRSIIGDLAVGEMFSDVQKDELDKQGTAEESEDSEKKQLSKEQIEKMQKQQQERVDKLAETLKLKLALFTESEGDQQAMVAFQDQIKHEADKLKNESYGLELLHSIGGVYSLKAKHYLGIKGGGMPSIFLGFKQKKHIVKELWTTVKVAMDVQQAAEMISKAEEKGMDDSDKMKLEEEVTTKTYKALWQTSKFEVEATLRQVCDRVLQDKEVDSKTRQKRAIALKWIGYIYKHTEADKSCMDIQIKA
;
A
#
# COMPACT_ATOMS: atom_id res chain seq x y z
N MET A 1 13.71 37.16 2.20
CA MET A 1 12.25 36.90 2.28
C MET A 1 12.06 35.41 2.08
N SER A 2 11.28 34.74 2.93
CA SER A 2 11.16 33.27 2.94
C SER A 2 10.75 32.77 1.54
N LYS A 3 11.48 31.79 1.01
CA LYS A 3 11.17 31.13 -0.28
C LYS A 3 10.00 30.13 -0.19
N PHE A 4 9.38 30.00 0.99
CA PHE A 4 8.37 28.99 1.30
C PHE A 4 7.16 29.63 1.99
N GLY A 5 5.97 29.16 1.65
CA GLY A 5 4.69 29.58 2.25
C GLY A 5 4.38 28.86 3.55
N THR A 6 3.29 29.27 4.21
CA THR A 6 2.79 28.68 5.46
C THR A 6 1.29 28.43 5.36
N ASP A 7 0.71 27.68 6.30
CA ASP A 7 -0.75 27.44 6.33
C ASP A 7 -1.58 28.71 6.50
N GLU A 8 -0.99 29.77 7.04
CA GLU A 8 -1.61 31.09 7.22
C GLU A 8 -1.41 31.99 5.99
N ASN A 9 -0.31 31.78 5.25
CA ASN A 9 0.06 32.55 4.08
C ASN A 9 0.72 31.64 3.02
N PRO A 10 -0.08 30.87 2.26
CA PRO A 10 0.41 29.96 1.25
C PRO A 10 1.08 30.71 0.10
N ILE A 11 2.04 30.06 -0.55
CA ILE A 11 2.70 30.62 -1.74
C ILE A 11 1.74 30.74 -2.92
N ASP A 12 0.74 29.84 -2.99
CA ASP A 12 -0.25 29.78 -4.04
C ASP A 12 -1.64 29.60 -3.44
N THR A 13 -2.57 30.44 -3.88
CA THR A 13 -3.97 30.44 -3.44
C THR A 13 -4.93 29.83 -4.45
N SER A 14 -4.43 29.38 -5.61
CA SER A 14 -5.25 28.94 -6.75
C SER A 14 -6.23 27.82 -6.41
N TYR A 15 -5.87 26.84 -5.56
CA TYR A 15 -6.82 25.78 -5.16
C TYR A 15 -7.90 26.27 -4.20
N TYR A 16 -7.58 27.24 -3.34
CA TYR A 16 -8.56 27.86 -2.45
C TYR A 16 -9.53 28.76 -3.24
N GLU A 17 -9.00 29.51 -4.21
CA GLU A 17 -9.79 30.35 -5.12
C GLU A 17 -10.67 29.50 -6.05
N LEU A 18 -10.14 28.39 -6.57
CA LEU A 18 -10.90 27.48 -7.43
C LEU A 18 -12.06 26.81 -6.69
N LEU A 19 -11.86 26.47 -5.42
CA LEU A 19 -12.92 25.97 -4.55
C LEU A 19 -13.79 27.08 -3.95
N ASP A 20 -13.47 28.36 -4.16
CA ASP A 20 -14.18 29.51 -3.57
C ASP A 20 -14.26 29.43 -2.04
N ILE A 21 -13.12 29.16 -1.40
CA ILE A 21 -12.98 29.01 0.06
C ILE A 21 -11.82 29.85 0.61
N PRO A 22 -11.89 30.30 1.88
CA PRO A 22 -10.77 31.00 2.50
C PRO A 22 -9.60 30.03 2.81
N ILE A 23 -8.39 30.57 2.89
CA ILE A 23 -7.16 29.81 3.17
C ILE A 23 -7.22 29.06 4.50
N ASN A 24 -7.93 29.61 5.49
CA ASN A 24 -8.14 28.98 6.80
C ASN A 24 -9.36 28.03 6.83
N ALA A 25 -9.91 27.65 5.67
CA ALA A 25 -11.10 26.80 5.60
C ALA A 25 -10.88 25.48 6.33
N GLU A 26 -11.82 25.10 7.18
CA GLU A 26 -11.84 23.80 7.82
C GLU A 26 -12.13 22.70 6.79
N ALA A 27 -11.74 21.45 7.08
CA ALA A 27 -11.97 20.31 6.19
C ALA A 27 -13.45 20.18 5.77
N VAL A 28 -14.37 20.53 6.65
CA VAL A 28 -15.82 20.55 6.38
C VAL A 28 -16.19 21.58 5.32
N GLN A 29 -15.56 22.76 5.33
CA GLN A 29 -15.80 23.83 4.37
C GLN A 29 -15.22 23.47 2.99
N ILE A 30 -14.02 22.87 2.96
CA ILE A 30 -13.39 22.35 1.73
C ILE A 30 -14.28 21.28 1.08
N LYS A 31 -14.74 20.31 1.87
CA LYS A 31 -15.63 19.22 1.39
C LYS A 31 -16.96 19.77 0.89
N LYS A 32 -17.52 20.77 1.55
CA LYS A 32 -18.77 21.42 1.15
C LYS A 32 -18.63 22.20 -0.17
N ALA A 33 -17.53 22.91 -0.33
CA ALA A 33 -17.26 23.71 -1.52
C ALA A 33 -17.02 22.85 -2.76
N TYR A 34 -16.20 21.80 -2.62
CA TYR A 34 -15.99 20.80 -3.67
C TYR A 34 -17.32 20.23 -4.16
N ARG A 35 -18.22 19.80 -3.25
CA ARG A 35 -19.52 19.23 -3.64
C ARG A 35 -20.37 20.20 -4.44
N LYS A 36 -20.44 21.46 -4.01
CA LYS A 36 -21.21 22.50 -4.71
C LYS A 36 -20.71 22.66 -6.15
N LEU A 37 -19.40 22.68 -6.35
CA LEU A 37 -18.77 22.87 -7.66
C LEU A 37 -18.82 21.60 -8.51
N ALA A 38 -18.58 20.43 -7.91
CA ALA A 38 -18.70 19.13 -8.57
C ALA A 38 -20.11 18.91 -9.13
N MET A 39 -21.16 19.34 -8.43
CA MET A 39 -22.55 19.27 -8.93
C MET A 39 -22.82 20.20 -10.12
N VAL A 40 -22.15 21.36 -10.17
CA VAL A 40 -22.32 22.37 -11.23
C VAL A 40 -21.53 22.02 -12.48
N TYR A 41 -20.36 21.40 -12.32
CA TYR A 41 -19.44 21.10 -13.41
C TYR A 41 -19.39 19.59 -13.77
N HIS A 42 -20.26 18.77 -13.18
CA HIS A 42 -20.31 17.34 -13.49
C HIS A 42 -20.53 17.11 -15.00
N PRO A 43 -19.74 16.25 -15.66
CA PRO A 43 -19.83 16.03 -17.12
C PRO A 43 -21.21 15.54 -17.58
N ASP A 44 -21.94 14.83 -16.70
CA ASP A 44 -23.31 14.37 -17.01
C ASP A 44 -24.37 15.48 -16.95
N LYS A 45 -24.16 16.52 -16.13
CA LYS A 45 -25.13 17.60 -15.91
C LYS A 45 -24.78 18.88 -16.64
N ASN A 46 -23.52 19.06 -17.00
CA ASN A 46 -23.00 20.24 -17.66
C ASN A 46 -22.19 19.85 -18.89
N LYS A 47 -22.78 20.08 -20.07
CA LYS A 47 -22.16 19.81 -21.38
C LYS A 47 -21.53 21.07 -22.00
N ASP A 48 -21.34 22.13 -21.22
CA ASP A 48 -20.73 23.34 -21.72
C ASP A 48 -19.26 23.07 -22.11
N PRO A 49 -18.75 23.70 -23.19
CA PRO A 49 -17.34 23.61 -23.55
C PRO A 49 -16.45 24.08 -22.39
N GLY A 50 -15.61 23.18 -21.85
CA GLY A 50 -14.71 23.46 -20.73
C GLY A 50 -15.25 23.10 -19.34
N ALA A 51 -16.48 22.56 -19.22
CA ALA A 51 -16.99 22.05 -17.95
C ALA A 51 -16.18 20.86 -17.42
N GLU A 52 -15.77 19.95 -18.31
CA GLU A 52 -14.94 18.78 -17.98
C GLU A 52 -13.55 19.19 -17.47
N GLU A 53 -12.92 20.18 -18.10
CA GLU A 53 -11.61 20.69 -17.69
C GLU A 53 -11.69 21.35 -16.30
N LYS A 54 -12.71 22.18 -16.08
CA LYS A 54 -12.98 22.76 -14.76
C LYS A 54 -13.26 21.69 -13.70
N PHE A 55 -14.00 20.64 -14.05
CA PHE A 55 -14.28 19.55 -13.12
C PHE A 55 -13.00 18.80 -12.71
N LYS A 56 -12.06 18.58 -13.63
CA LYS A 56 -10.74 18.01 -13.34
C LYS A 56 -9.95 18.90 -12.39
N GLU A 57 -9.88 20.20 -12.68
CA GLU A 57 -9.16 21.16 -11.81
C GLU A 57 -9.77 21.25 -10.40
N ILE A 58 -11.12 21.24 -10.30
CA ILE A 58 -11.85 21.26 -9.02
C ILE A 58 -11.57 19.98 -8.21
N SER A 59 -11.47 18.85 -8.89
CA SER A 59 -11.18 17.56 -8.26
C SER A 59 -9.75 17.49 -7.73
N GLU A 60 -8.78 17.97 -8.50
CA GLU A 60 -7.38 18.10 -8.08
C GLU A 60 -7.24 19.00 -6.85
N ALA A 61 -7.90 20.17 -6.86
CA ALA A 61 -7.91 21.11 -5.73
C ALA A 61 -8.44 20.46 -4.45
N TYR A 62 -9.52 19.68 -4.56
CA TYR A 62 -10.09 18.99 -3.41
C TYR A 62 -9.17 17.87 -2.89
N GLN A 63 -8.57 17.08 -3.76
CA GLN A 63 -7.62 16.02 -3.34
C GLN A 63 -6.46 16.59 -2.54
N VAL A 64 -5.90 17.72 -2.99
CA VAL A 64 -4.78 18.38 -2.32
C VAL A 64 -5.21 19.06 -1.02
N LEU A 65 -6.32 19.81 -1.01
CA LEU A 65 -6.72 20.59 0.16
C LEU A 65 -7.43 19.77 1.26
N SER A 66 -8.02 18.62 0.91
CA SER A 66 -8.75 17.79 1.88
C SER A 66 -7.83 16.94 2.77
N ASP A 67 -6.63 16.61 2.30
CA ASP A 67 -5.61 15.94 3.10
C ASP A 67 -4.71 16.96 3.83
N PRO A 68 -4.58 16.91 5.17
CA PRO A 68 -3.79 17.88 5.92
C PRO A 68 -2.32 17.95 5.51
N GLN A 69 -1.71 16.83 5.10
CA GLN A 69 -0.31 16.76 4.71
C GLN A 69 -0.11 17.32 3.29
N LEU A 70 -0.99 16.99 2.35
CA LEU A 70 -0.95 17.54 0.99
C LEU A 70 -1.25 19.03 0.98
N ARG A 71 -2.19 19.48 1.82
CA ARG A 71 -2.50 20.89 1.99
C ARG A 71 -1.31 21.67 2.53
N ALA A 72 -0.63 21.14 3.55
CA ALA A 72 0.57 21.77 4.10
C ALA A 72 1.71 21.85 3.08
N ALA A 73 1.90 20.80 2.27
CA ALA A 73 2.87 20.79 1.18
C ALA A 73 2.53 21.84 0.10
N TYR A 74 1.26 21.88 -0.31
CA TYR A 74 0.76 22.87 -1.26
C TYR A 74 0.93 24.30 -0.76
N ASN A 75 0.56 24.57 0.51
CA ASN A 75 0.74 25.88 1.12
C ASN A 75 2.20 26.32 1.12
N LYS A 76 3.12 25.37 1.32
CA LYS A 76 4.55 25.63 1.40
C LYS A 76 5.22 25.86 0.04
N TYR A 77 4.78 25.17 -1.02
CA TYR A 77 5.48 25.12 -2.31
C TYR A 77 4.67 25.61 -3.52
N GLY A 78 3.35 25.75 -3.41
CA GLY A 78 2.44 26.16 -4.48
C GLY A 78 2.15 25.10 -5.54
N LYS A 79 1.48 25.46 -6.65
CA LYS A 79 1.28 24.57 -7.83
C LYS A 79 2.55 24.31 -8.63
N ASP A 80 3.64 25.00 -8.32
CA ASP A 80 4.86 24.93 -9.10
C ASP A 80 5.56 23.58 -8.91
N LYS A 81 5.40 22.71 -9.90
CA LYS A 81 5.91 21.33 -9.92
C LYS A 81 7.43 21.25 -9.81
N GLU A 82 8.14 22.36 -10.02
CA GLU A 82 9.60 22.47 -9.86
C GLU A 82 10.05 22.68 -8.40
N LEU A 83 9.15 23.12 -7.50
CA LEU A 83 9.41 23.35 -6.07
C LEU A 83 8.78 22.29 -5.16
N ALA A 84 7.81 21.53 -5.68
CA ALA A 84 7.44 20.24 -5.10
C ALA A 84 8.66 19.30 -5.14
N PRO A 85 8.95 18.52 -4.09
CA PRO A 85 10.04 17.54 -4.17
C PRO A 85 9.85 16.68 -5.42
N GLU A 86 10.91 16.49 -6.22
CA GLU A 86 10.90 15.58 -7.38
C GLU A 86 10.29 14.24 -6.92
N GLY A 87 9.06 13.95 -7.37
CA GLY A 87 8.29 12.78 -6.94
C GLY A 87 6.91 13.02 -6.31
N GLY A 88 6.17 14.09 -6.69
CA GLY A 88 4.74 14.23 -6.36
C GLY A 88 3.82 13.62 -7.44
N PHE A 89 2.99 12.65 -7.04
CA PHE A 89 2.33 11.60 -7.83
C PHE A 89 1.86 11.90 -9.26
N ALA A 90 2.56 11.30 -10.23
CA ALA A 90 2.05 11.06 -11.58
C ALA A 90 1.59 9.60 -11.79
N ASP A 91 1.94 8.66 -10.91
CA ASP A 91 1.63 7.23 -11.05
C ASP A 91 0.72 6.72 -9.90
N PRO A 92 -0.49 6.21 -10.19
CA PRO A 92 -1.38 5.57 -9.21
C PRO A 92 -0.70 4.44 -8.41
N ARG A 93 0.31 3.78 -8.98
CA ARG A 93 1.14 2.78 -8.31
C ARG A 93 2.05 3.39 -7.26
N GLU A 94 2.69 4.52 -7.55
CA GLU A 94 3.51 5.24 -6.57
C GLU A 94 2.63 5.78 -5.44
N TYR A 95 1.45 6.30 -5.77
CA TYR A 95 0.45 6.75 -4.77
C TYR A 95 0.04 5.62 -3.84
N PHE A 96 -0.24 4.45 -4.42
CA PHE A 96 -0.52 3.26 -3.67
C PHE A 96 0.67 2.85 -2.78
N GLN A 97 1.88 2.86 -3.32
CA GLN A 97 3.09 2.52 -2.57
C GLN A 97 3.30 3.46 -1.38
N GLN A 98 3.13 4.78 -1.55
CA GLN A 98 3.20 5.75 -0.44
C GLN A 98 2.07 5.58 0.58
N MET A 99 0.87 5.20 0.12
CA MET A 99 -0.23 4.87 1.03
C MET A 99 0.11 3.65 1.88
N PHE A 100 0.89 2.70 1.38
CA PHE A 100 1.26 1.45 2.07
C PHE A 100 2.74 1.38 2.47
N GLY A 101 3.18 2.37 3.25
CA GLY A 101 4.51 2.40 3.89
C GLY A 101 5.60 3.10 3.09
N GLY A 102 5.29 3.56 1.87
CA GLY A 102 6.22 4.31 1.02
C GLY A 102 7.51 3.57 0.69
N ASP A 103 8.54 4.35 0.35
CA ASP A 103 9.86 3.83 0.01
C ASP A 103 10.58 3.16 1.19
N ALA A 104 10.19 3.48 2.42
CA ALA A 104 10.81 2.96 3.63
C ALA A 104 10.70 1.43 3.73
N PHE A 105 9.57 0.85 3.30
CA PHE A 105 9.38 -0.61 3.28
C PHE A 105 9.90 -1.29 2.01
N ARG A 106 10.29 -0.53 0.98
CA ARG A 106 10.64 -1.08 -0.35
C ARG A 106 11.77 -2.09 -0.29
N SER A 107 12.74 -1.92 0.60
CA SER A 107 13.83 -2.89 0.81
C SER A 107 13.39 -4.23 1.42
N ILE A 108 12.23 -4.27 2.07
CA ILE A 108 11.69 -5.44 2.76
C ILE A 108 10.63 -6.15 1.91
N ILE A 109 9.73 -5.38 1.30
CA ILE A 109 8.57 -5.93 0.58
C ILE A 109 8.66 -5.73 -0.93
N GLY A 110 9.48 -4.81 -1.44
CA GLY A 110 9.53 -4.44 -2.86
C GLY A 110 8.25 -3.76 -3.35
N ASP A 111 8.16 -3.52 -4.65
CA ASP A 111 7.02 -2.83 -5.26
C ASP A 111 5.78 -3.74 -5.27
N LEU A 112 4.65 -3.25 -4.75
CA LEU A 112 3.39 -4.00 -4.71
C LEU A 112 2.80 -4.19 -6.10
N ALA A 113 2.34 -5.41 -6.41
CA ALA A 113 1.69 -5.76 -7.66
C ALA A 113 0.22 -5.30 -7.71
N VAL A 114 -0.44 -5.19 -6.54
CA VAL A 114 -1.80 -4.64 -6.44
C VAL A 114 -1.90 -3.22 -7.02
N GLY A 115 -0.81 -2.43 -7.01
CA GLY A 115 -0.78 -1.11 -7.63
C GLY A 115 -1.03 -1.15 -9.14
N GLU A 116 -0.55 -2.18 -9.85
CA GLU A 116 -0.79 -2.36 -11.29
C GLU A 116 -2.26 -2.72 -11.58
N MET A 117 -2.89 -3.50 -10.70
CA MET A 117 -4.33 -3.80 -10.82
C MET A 117 -5.20 -2.56 -10.57
N PHE A 118 -4.79 -1.70 -9.63
CA PHE A 118 -5.49 -0.45 -9.35
C PHE A 118 -5.40 0.53 -10.53
N SER A 119 -4.23 0.63 -11.17
CA SER A 119 -4.08 1.44 -12.38
C SER A 119 -4.95 0.93 -13.53
N ASP A 120 -5.06 -0.40 -13.70
CA ASP A 120 -5.90 -1.00 -14.75
C ASP A 120 -7.39 -0.76 -14.51
N VAL A 121 -7.86 -0.91 -13.26
CA VAL A 121 -9.27 -0.65 -12.89
C VAL A 121 -9.63 0.81 -13.06
N GLN A 122 -8.78 1.74 -12.60
CA GLN A 122 -9.02 3.17 -12.75
C GLN A 122 -9.03 3.59 -14.22
N LYS A 123 -8.16 3.00 -15.04
CA LYS A 123 -8.12 3.23 -16.48
C LYS A 123 -9.38 2.70 -17.19
N ASP A 124 -9.84 1.50 -16.85
CA ASP A 124 -11.07 0.91 -17.38
C ASP A 124 -12.32 1.71 -16.95
N GLU A 125 -12.34 2.32 -15.75
CA GLU A 125 -13.42 3.22 -15.31
C GLU A 125 -13.41 4.56 -16.04
N LEU A 126 -12.22 5.14 -16.29
CA LEU A 126 -12.05 6.35 -17.08
C LEU A 126 -12.48 6.14 -18.55
N ASP A 127 -12.16 4.97 -19.13
CA ASP A 127 -12.55 4.62 -20.50
C ASP A 127 -14.07 4.38 -20.63
N LYS A 128 -14.73 3.83 -19.59
CA LYS A 128 -16.19 3.64 -19.57
C LYS A 128 -17.01 4.92 -19.45
N GLN A 129 -16.43 6.02 -18.96
CA GLN A 129 -17.06 7.34 -18.97
C GLN A 129 -16.97 8.05 -20.34
N GLY A 130 -16.24 7.49 -21.32
CA GLY A 130 -16.01 8.10 -22.63
C GLY A 130 -16.93 7.66 -23.77
N THR A 131 -17.64 6.53 -23.66
CA THR A 131 -18.50 6.02 -24.75
C THR A 131 -19.72 5.31 -24.19
N ALA A 132 -20.89 5.95 -24.34
CA ALA A 132 -22.18 5.28 -24.25
C ALA A 132 -22.41 4.47 -25.54
N GLU A 133 -21.70 3.36 -25.69
CA GLU A 133 -22.14 2.25 -26.53
C GLU A 133 -22.14 0.99 -25.67
N GLU A 134 -23.34 0.40 -25.52
CA GLU A 134 -23.54 -0.91 -24.94
C GLU A 134 -22.76 -1.94 -25.75
N SER A 135 -21.58 -2.33 -25.26
CA SER A 135 -20.98 -3.61 -25.66
C SER A 135 -21.37 -4.66 -24.62
N GLU A 136 -22.46 -5.38 -24.90
CA GLU A 136 -22.71 -6.73 -24.39
C GLU A 136 -21.61 -7.68 -24.88
N ASP A 137 -20.38 -7.49 -24.42
CA ASP A 137 -19.38 -8.55 -24.39
C ASP A 137 -18.34 -8.22 -23.33
N SER A 138 -18.71 -8.42 -22.07
CA SER A 138 -17.74 -8.54 -20.99
C SER A 138 -17.01 -9.88 -21.13
N GLU A 139 -16.26 -10.06 -22.22
CA GLU A 139 -15.26 -11.11 -22.30
C GLU A 139 -14.29 -10.84 -21.15
N LYS A 140 -14.23 -11.77 -20.19
CA LYS A 140 -13.13 -11.83 -19.21
C LYS A 140 -11.84 -11.74 -20.01
N LYS A 141 -11.18 -10.59 -19.96
CA LYS A 141 -9.84 -10.36 -20.53
C LYS A 141 -8.89 -11.33 -19.82
N GLN A 142 -8.84 -12.57 -20.30
CA GLN A 142 -7.95 -13.59 -19.78
C GLN A 142 -6.55 -13.13 -20.14
N LEU A 143 -5.73 -12.88 -19.11
CA LEU A 143 -4.31 -12.59 -19.32
C LEU A 143 -3.72 -13.69 -20.20
N SER A 144 -3.06 -13.29 -21.28
CA SER A 144 -2.38 -14.24 -22.16
C SER A 144 -1.32 -15.02 -21.36
N LYS A 145 -1.01 -16.24 -21.80
CA LYS A 145 0.04 -17.05 -21.18
C LYS A 145 1.36 -16.29 -21.06
N GLU A 146 1.69 -15.49 -22.08
CA GLU A 146 2.89 -14.67 -22.12
C GLU A 146 2.88 -13.56 -21.06
N GLN A 147 1.74 -12.89 -20.85
CA GLN A 147 1.58 -11.92 -19.76
C GLN A 147 1.73 -12.58 -18.38
N ILE A 148 1.13 -13.77 -18.19
CA ILE A 148 1.25 -14.51 -16.93
C ILE A 148 2.70 -14.92 -16.67
N GLU A 149 3.40 -15.45 -17.67
CA GLU A 149 4.81 -15.83 -17.55
C GLU A 149 5.69 -14.61 -17.26
N LYS A 150 5.41 -13.46 -17.88
CA LYS A 150 6.11 -12.20 -17.61
C LYS A 150 5.92 -11.75 -16.16
N MET A 151 4.68 -11.73 -15.66
CA MET A 151 4.39 -11.36 -14.27
C MET A 151 5.06 -12.33 -13.28
N GLN A 152 5.01 -13.63 -13.56
CA GLN A 152 5.69 -14.64 -12.72
C GLN A 152 7.20 -14.42 -12.68
N LYS A 153 7.80 -14.09 -13.82
CA LYS A 153 9.23 -13.78 -13.90
C LYS A 153 9.56 -12.52 -13.09
N GLN A 154 8.79 -11.45 -13.23
CA GLN A 154 8.98 -10.21 -12.46
C GLN A 154 8.83 -10.45 -10.96
N GLN A 155 7.84 -11.24 -10.55
CA GLN A 155 7.65 -11.61 -9.15
C GLN A 155 8.84 -12.44 -8.63
N GLN A 156 9.36 -13.37 -9.42
CA GLN A 156 10.53 -14.16 -9.04
C GLN A 156 11.79 -13.28 -8.91
N GLU A 157 12.01 -12.36 -9.85
CA GLU A 157 13.11 -11.40 -9.79
C GLU A 157 13.02 -10.49 -8.55
N ARG A 158 11.80 -10.06 -8.19
CA ARG A 158 11.55 -9.32 -6.93
C ARG A 158 11.92 -10.18 -5.72
N VAL A 159 11.47 -11.42 -5.67
CA VAL A 159 11.77 -12.35 -4.56
C VAL A 159 13.27 -12.56 -4.42
N ASP A 160 14.00 -12.77 -5.52
CA ASP A 160 15.45 -12.98 -5.48
C ASP A 160 16.19 -11.72 -4.99
N LYS A 161 15.81 -10.52 -5.45
CA LYS A 161 16.38 -9.25 -4.96
C LYS A 161 16.14 -9.03 -3.47
N LEU A 162 14.93 -9.29 -2.99
CA LEU A 162 14.59 -9.17 -1.57
C LEU A 162 15.29 -10.23 -0.72
N ALA A 163 15.48 -11.44 -1.25
CA ALA A 163 16.26 -12.48 -0.59
C ALA A 163 17.72 -12.08 -0.41
N GLU A 164 18.36 -11.51 -1.44
CA GLU A 164 19.72 -11.00 -1.32
C GLU A 164 19.82 -9.85 -0.30
N THR A 165 18.86 -8.92 -0.34
CA THR A 165 18.79 -7.83 0.65
C THR A 165 18.67 -8.36 2.08
N LEU A 166 17.81 -9.37 2.30
CA LEU A 166 17.67 -10.01 3.61
C LEU A 166 18.93 -10.79 4.00
N LYS A 167 19.60 -11.48 3.07
CA LYS A 167 20.88 -12.16 3.36
C LYS A 167 21.94 -11.17 3.85
N LEU A 168 22.09 -10.03 3.16
CA LEU A 168 23.03 -8.97 3.55
C LEU A 168 22.71 -8.42 4.94
N LYS A 169 21.42 -8.21 5.24
CA LYS A 169 20.98 -7.76 6.57
C LYS A 169 21.34 -8.77 7.66
N LEU A 170 21.10 -10.06 7.41
CA LEU A 170 21.42 -11.12 8.37
C LEU A 170 22.93 -11.35 8.52
N ALA A 171 23.73 -11.03 7.49
CA ALA A 171 25.19 -11.18 7.50
C ALA A 171 25.85 -10.44 8.67
N LEU A 172 25.31 -9.26 9.02
CA LEU A 172 25.74 -8.45 10.17
C LEU A 172 25.80 -9.24 11.49
N PHE A 173 24.93 -10.23 11.66
CA PHE A 173 24.99 -11.16 12.78
C PHE A 173 25.69 -12.47 12.41
N THR A 174 25.42 -13.05 11.23
CA THR A 174 25.88 -14.42 10.94
C THR A 174 27.40 -14.53 10.76
N GLU A 175 28.05 -13.45 10.32
CA GLU A 175 29.51 -13.36 10.16
C GLU A 175 30.25 -13.08 11.48
N SER A 176 29.52 -12.66 12.53
CA SER A 176 30.12 -12.55 13.86
C SER A 176 30.48 -13.92 14.44
N GLU A 177 31.48 -13.95 15.32
CA GLU A 177 31.85 -15.15 16.08
C GLU A 177 30.77 -15.61 17.08
N GLY A 178 29.61 -14.95 17.09
CA GLY A 178 28.50 -15.28 17.98
C GLY A 178 28.69 -14.74 19.40
N ASP A 179 29.46 -13.65 19.54
CA ASP A 179 29.58 -12.95 20.81
C ASP A 179 28.29 -12.19 21.13
N GLN A 180 28.08 -11.97 22.43
CA GLN A 180 26.86 -11.33 22.93
C GLN A 180 26.75 -9.86 22.45
N GLN A 181 27.87 -9.23 22.13
CA GLN A 181 27.91 -7.85 21.64
C GLN A 181 27.35 -7.73 20.22
N ALA A 182 27.74 -8.60 19.29
CA ALA A 182 27.19 -8.60 17.93
C ALA A 182 25.69 -8.88 17.93
N MET A 183 25.22 -9.77 18.81
CA MET A 183 23.79 -10.02 19.00
C MET A 183 23.04 -8.75 19.43
N VAL A 184 23.51 -8.06 20.48
CA VAL A 184 22.86 -6.86 21.00
C VAL A 184 22.88 -5.74 19.95
N ALA A 185 24.04 -5.49 19.32
CA ALA A 185 24.17 -4.49 18.27
C ALA A 185 23.21 -4.73 17.10
N PHE A 186 23.09 -5.99 16.66
CA PHE A 186 22.12 -6.36 15.64
C PHE A 186 20.68 -6.10 16.10
N GLN A 187 20.31 -6.50 17.31
CA GLN A 187 18.97 -6.27 17.85
C GLN A 187 18.63 -4.77 17.94
N ASP A 188 19.57 -3.95 18.41
CA ASP A 188 19.40 -2.50 18.52
C ASP A 188 19.26 -1.82 17.15
N GLN A 189 20.02 -2.27 16.14
CA GLN A 189 19.85 -1.79 14.77
C GLN A 189 18.45 -2.09 14.24
N ILE A 190 17.93 -3.30 14.48
CA ILE A 190 16.57 -3.67 14.05
C ILE A 190 15.50 -2.90 14.83
N LYS A 191 15.71 -2.63 16.12
CA LYS A 191 14.83 -1.79 16.93
C LYS A 191 14.76 -0.37 16.40
N HIS A 192 15.91 0.25 16.10
CA HIS A 192 15.94 1.59 15.50
C HIS A 192 15.25 1.64 14.14
N GLU A 193 15.40 0.61 13.33
CA GLU A 193 14.70 0.53 12.06
C GLU A 193 13.19 0.40 12.24
N ALA A 194 12.72 -0.48 13.15
CA ALA A 194 11.31 -0.61 13.48
C ALA A 194 10.71 0.69 14.00
N ASP A 195 11.48 1.43 14.82
CA ASP A 195 11.04 2.71 15.39
C ASP A 195 10.85 3.80 14.32
N LYS A 196 11.63 3.75 13.24
CA LYS A 196 11.42 4.61 12.06
C LYS A 196 10.20 4.15 11.27
N LEU A 197 10.16 2.87 10.93
CA LEU A 197 9.13 2.28 10.06
C LEU A 197 7.72 2.37 10.64
N LYS A 198 7.56 2.35 11.97
CA LYS A 198 6.22 2.41 12.60
C LYS A 198 5.49 3.72 12.35
N ASN A 199 6.21 4.80 12.01
CA ASN A 199 5.64 6.14 11.78
C ASN A 199 5.20 6.35 10.32
N GLU A 200 5.48 5.40 9.43
CA GLU A 200 5.00 5.43 8.04
C GLU A 200 3.50 5.08 7.96
N SER A 201 2.86 5.42 6.85
CA SER A 201 1.47 5.04 6.56
C SER A 201 1.29 3.52 6.63
N TYR A 202 0.39 3.04 7.50
CA TYR A 202 0.20 1.61 7.83
C TYR A 202 1.48 0.89 8.31
N GLY A 203 2.49 1.65 8.75
CA GLY A 203 3.81 1.12 9.11
C GLY A 203 3.75 0.13 10.27
N LEU A 204 2.92 0.41 11.27
CA LEU A 204 2.73 -0.49 12.42
C LEU A 204 2.13 -1.84 11.99
N GLU A 205 1.07 -1.82 11.20
CA GLU A 205 0.41 -3.05 10.73
C GLU A 205 1.29 -3.84 9.76
N LEU A 206 2.07 -3.15 8.91
CA LEU A 206 3.07 -3.77 8.04
C LEU A 206 4.14 -4.47 8.87
N LEU A 207 4.72 -3.79 9.87
CA LEU A 207 5.68 -4.39 10.79
C LEU A 207 5.10 -5.63 11.46
N HIS A 208 3.85 -5.58 11.93
CA HIS A 208 3.21 -6.75 12.57
C HIS A 208 3.05 -7.91 11.60
N SER A 209 2.66 -7.65 10.35
CA SER A 209 2.51 -8.67 9.30
C SER A 209 3.87 -9.29 8.93
N ILE A 210 4.87 -8.46 8.62
CA ILE A 210 6.25 -8.89 8.32
C ILE A 210 6.81 -9.70 9.49
N GLY A 211 6.68 -9.16 10.71
CA GLY A 211 7.17 -9.77 11.93
C GLY A 211 6.55 -11.13 12.21
N GLY A 212 5.24 -11.26 11.94
CA GLY A 212 4.51 -12.52 11.99
C GLY A 212 5.07 -13.58 11.04
N VAL A 213 5.30 -13.22 9.77
CA VAL A 213 5.86 -14.14 8.77
C VAL A 213 7.28 -14.55 9.12
N TYR A 214 8.17 -13.60 9.43
CA TYR A 214 9.56 -13.86 9.79
C TYR A 214 9.66 -14.77 11.02
N SER A 215 8.89 -14.46 12.08
CA SER A 215 8.82 -15.30 13.29
C SER A 215 8.38 -16.72 12.97
N LEU A 216 7.35 -16.89 12.14
CA LEU A 216 6.79 -18.19 11.81
C LEU A 216 7.78 -19.03 10.98
N LYS A 217 8.37 -18.43 9.94
CA LYS A 217 9.34 -19.10 9.06
C LYS A 217 10.61 -19.49 9.81
N ALA A 218 11.12 -18.60 10.66
CA ALA A 218 12.26 -18.89 11.53
C ALA A 218 11.96 -20.04 12.50
N LYS A 219 10.83 -20.01 13.22
CA LYS A 219 10.44 -21.08 14.16
C LYS A 219 10.27 -22.43 13.47
N HIS A 220 9.66 -22.43 12.29
CA HIS A 220 9.48 -23.64 11.49
C HIS A 220 10.84 -24.24 11.09
N TYR A 221 11.77 -23.41 10.60
CA TYR A 221 13.12 -23.86 10.24
C TYR A 221 13.90 -24.39 11.45
N LEU A 222 13.77 -23.75 12.62
CA LEU A 222 14.42 -24.16 13.86
C LEU A 222 13.75 -25.35 14.56
N GLY A 223 12.62 -25.86 14.05
CA GLY A 223 11.89 -26.98 14.65
C GLY A 223 11.22 -26.65 16.00
N ILE A 224 10.99 -25.37 16.32
CA ILE A 224 10.40 -24.93 17.60
C ILE A 224 8.89 -25.22 17.57
N LYS A 225 8.43 -26.21 18.36
CA LYS A 225 7.00 -26.54 18.53
C LYS A 225 6.38 -25.64 19.61
N GLY A 226 5.47 -24.74 19.23
CA GLY A 226 4.71 -23.92 20.19
C GLY A 226 4.37 -22.52 19.68
N GLY A 227 3.12 -22.32 19.25
CA GLY A 227 2.59 -21.03 18.82
C GLY A 227 1.46 -21.15 17.79
N GLY A 228 0.27 -21.57 18.23
CA GLY A 228 -1.05 -21.45 17.58
C GLY A 228 -1.14 -21.37 16.04
N MET A 229 -0.98 -22.49 15.31
CA MET A 229 -2.04 -23.33 14.74
C MET A 229 -1.39 -24.59 14.12
N PRO A 230 -2.06 -25.76 14.13
CA PRO A 230 -1.45 -27.06 13.84
C PRO A 230 -1.33 -27.36 12.34
N SER A 231 -0.42 -28.30 12.02
CA SER A 231 -0.26 -28.97 10.74
C SER A 231 -1.57 -29.22 9.98
N ILE A 232 -1.83 -28.44 8.92
CA ILE A 232 -2.74 -28.82 7.84
C ILE A 232 -2.12 -28.41 6.49
N PHE A 233 -1.56 -29.41 5.79
CA PHE A 233 -1.37 -29.51 4.32
C PHE A 233 -0.35 -28.58 3.61
N LEU A 234 0.54 -29.00 2.69
CA LEU A 234 0.86 -30.32 2.13
C LEU A 234 2.09 -30.18 1.21
N GLY A 235 3.18 -30.88 1.50
CA GLY A 235 4.08 -31.32 0.44
C GLY A 235 3.49 -32.56 -0.21
N PHE A 236 2.71 -32.40 -1.30
CA PHE A 236 2.44 -33.38 -2.39
C PHE A 236 1.34 -32.89 -3.36
N LYS A 237 1.45 -31.68 -3.94
CA LYS A 237 0.75 -31.28 -5.20
C LYS A 237 1.18 -29.88 -5.66
N GLN A 238 2.44 -29.74 -6.04
CA GLN A 238 3.08 -28.51 -6.53
C GLN A 238 2.49 -27.90 -7.83
N LYS A 239 1.23 -28.20 -8.25
CA LYS A 239 0.66 -27.69 -9.52
C LYS A 239 -0.82 -27.25 -9.50
N LYS A 240 -1.52 -27.25 -8.36
CA LYS A 240 -2.95 -26.81 -8.30
C LYS A 240 -3.21 -25.51 -7.52
N HIS A 241 -2.22 -24.96 -6.80
CA HIS A 241 -2.46 -23.91 -5.81
C HIS A 241 -2.26 -22.46 -6.29
N ILE A 242 -1.59 -22.25 -7.43
CA ILE A 242 -1.56 -20.97 -8.15
C ILE A 242 -2.99 -20.51 -8.52
N VAL A 243 -3.90 -21.48 -8.71
CA VAL A 243 -5.34 -21.26 -8.97
C VAL A 243 -6.06 -20.62 -7.77
N LYS A 244 -5.51 -20.68 -6.55
CA LYS A 244 -6.04 -20.02 -5.34
C LYS A 244 -5.53 -18.58 -5.19
N GLU A 245 -4.40 -18.24 -5.78
CA GLU A 245 -3.84 -16.87 -5.79
C GLU A 245 -4.59 -15.96 -6.77
N LEU A 246 -5.27 -16.53 -7.78
CA LEU A 246 -6.28 -15.84 -8.60
C LEU A 246 -7.63 -15.66 -7.88
N TRP A 247 -7.88 -16.38 -6.78
CA TRP A 247 -9.16 -16.35 -6.06
C TRP A 247 -9.33 -15.07 -5.22
N THR A 248 -8.24 -14.36 -4.92
CA THR A 248 -8.25 -13.05 -4.25
C THR A 248 -8.56 -11.90 -5.21
N THR A 249 -8.11 -11.98 -6.48
CA THR A 249 -8.50 -11.05 -7.55
C THR A 249 -10.01 -11.09 -7.79
N VAL A 250 -10.62 -12.27 -7.68
CA VAL A 250 -12.08 -12.44 -7.76
C VAL A 250 -12.80 -11.74 -6.61
N LYS A 251 -12.23 -11.70 -5.40
CA LYS A 251 -12.87 -11.05 -4.24
C LYS A 251 -12.79 -9.52 -4.29
N VAL A 252 -11.66 -8.96 -4.75
CA VAL A 252 -11.52 -7.51 -5.00
C VAL A 252 -12.45 -7.08 -6.12
N ALA A 253 -12.50 -7.83 -7.23
CA ALA A 253 -13.47 -7.59 -8.29
C ALA A 253 -14.92 -7.73 -7.81
N MET A 254 -15.23 -8.69 -6.93
CA MET A 254 -16.56 -8.83 -6.32
C MET A 254 -16.91 -7.68 -5.37
N ASP A 255 -15.97 -7.21 -4.55
CA ASP A 255 -16.19 -6.09 -3.61
C ASP A 255 -16.34 -4.76 -4.40
N VAL A 256 -15.57 -4.56 -5.48
CA VAL A 256 -15.71 -3.45 -6.43
C VAL A 256 -17.02 -3.55 -7.22
N GLN A 257 -17.41 -4.76 -7.65
CA GLN A 257 -18.67 -5.00 -8.35
C GLN A 257 -19.88 -4.79 -7.44
N GLN A 258 -19.82 -5.24 -6.18
CA GLN A 258 -20.85 -4.95 -5.18
C GLN A 258 -20.93 -3.46 -4.86
N ALA A 259 -19.80 -2.76 -4.78
CA ALA A 259 -19.74 -1.31 -4.64
C ALA A 259 -20.41 -0.61 -5.82
N ALA A 260 -20.08 -0.98 -7.05
CA ALA A 260 -20.71 -0.45 -8.26
C ALA A 260 -22.21 -0.75 -8.31
N GLU A 261 -22.64 -1.95 -7.89
CA GLU A 261 -24.05 -2.33 -7.83
C GLU A 261 -24.82 -1.55 -6.75
N MET A 262 -24.17 -1.23 -5.62
CA MET A 262 -24.73 -0.35 -4.60
C MET A 262 -24.92 1.08 -5.13
N ILE A 263 -23.94 1.61 -5.87
CA ILE A 263 -24.02 2.93 -6.51
C ILE A 263 -25.14 2.93 -7.57
N SER A 264 -25.18 1.94 -8.45
CA SER A 264 -26.22 1.82 -9.49
C SER A 264 -27.64 1.74 -8.90
N LYS A 265 -27.87 0.91 -7.88
CA LYS A 265 -29.17 0.81 -7.19
C LYS A 265 -29.55 2.09 -6.44
N ALA A 266 -28.56 2.87 -6.01
CA ALA A 266 -28.78 4.16 -5.35
C ALA A 266 -29.18 5.25 -6.35
N GLU A 267 -28.58 5.23 -7.55
CA GLU A 267 -28.92 6.14 -8.65
C GLU A 267 -30.31 5.87 -9.21
N GLU A 268 -30.69 4.60 -9.39
CA GLU A 268 -32.05 4.20 -9.80
C GLU A 268 -33.15 4.64 -8.83
N LYS A 269 -32.82 4.76 -7.54
CA LYS A 269 -33.77 5.12 -6.48
C LYS A 269 -33.93 6.62 -6.27
N GLY A 270 -33.19 7.45 -6.98
CA GLY A 270 -33.23 8.91 -6.80
C GLY A 270 -32.88 9.32 -5.38
N MET A 271 -31.79 8.77 -4.84
CA MET A 271 -31.29 9.10 -3.50
C MET A 271 -30.95 10.58 -3.33
N ASP A 272 -31.22 11.13 -2.13
CA ASP A 272 -30.80 12.47 -1.74
C ASP A 272 -29.26 12.61 -1.70
N ASP A 273 -28.76 13.81 -2.01
CA ASP A 273 -27.33 14.09 -2.15
C ASP A 273 -26.52 13.75 -0.87
N SER A 274 -27.12 13.91 0.32
CA SER A 274 -26.46 13.52 1.59
C SER A 274 -26.27 12.01 1.69
N ASP A 275 -27.24 11.23 1.22
CA ASP A 275 -27.19 9.77 1.32
C ASP A 275 -26.33 9.17 0.20
N LYS A 276 -26.31 9.78 -1.00
CA LYS A 276 -25.39 9.40 -2.09
C LYS A 276 -23.94 9.51 -1.63
N MET A 277 -23.63 10.61 -0.97
CA MET A 277 -22.31 10.92 -0.45
C MET A 277 -21.88 10.01 0.71
N LYS A 278 -22.80 9.63 1.62
CA LYS A 278 -22.50 8.61 2.65
C LYS A 278 -22.23 7.24 2.01
N LEU A 279 -23.00 6.90 0.98
CA LEU A 279 -22.82 5.66 0.26
C LEU A 279 -21.49 5.62 -0.49
N GLU A 280 -21.11 6.70 -1.17
CA GLU A 280 -19.80 6.87 -1.80
C GLU A 280 -18.68 6.72 -0.78
N GLU A 281 -18.77 7.39 0.37
CA GLU A 281 -17.77 7.29 1.45
C GLU A 281 -17.66 5.85 2.01
N GLU A 282 -18.80 5.16 2.17
CA GLU A 282 -18.85 3.76 2.61
C GLU A 282 -18.23 2.82 1.57
N VAL A 283 -18.55 3.02 0.29
CA VAL A 283 -17.99 2.27 -0.84
C VAL A 283 -16.48 2.47 -0.91
N THR A 284 -16.01 3.71 -0.92
CA THR A 284 -14.59 4.05 -0.94
C THR A 284 -13.85 3.42 0.24
N THR A 285 -14.41 3.49 1.45
CA THR A 285 -13.83 2.86 2.65
C THR A 285 -13.73 1.34 2.51
N LYS A 286 -14.78 0.69 1.99
CA LYS A 286 -14.78 -0.77 1.74
C LYS A 286 -13.75 -1.16 0.69
N THR A 287 -13.66 -0.41 -0.41
CA THR A 287 -12.67 -0.63 -1.48
C THR A 287 -11.25 -0.50 -0.95
N TYR A 288 -10.94 0.56 -0.19
CA TYR A 288 -9.61 0.72 0.43
C TYR A 288 -9.28 -0.40 1.39
N LYS A 289 -10.25 -0.84 2.21
CA LYS A 289 -10.05 -1.96 3.13
C LYS A 289 -9.75 -3.27 2.37
N ALA A 290 -10.44 -3.52 1.26
CA ALA A 290 -10.19 -4.70 0.43
C ALA A 290 -8.80 -4.63 -0.24
N LEU A 291 -8.42 -3.48 -0.76
CA LEU A 291 -7.09 -3.23 -1.33
C LEU A 291 -5.97 -3.43 -0.30
N TRP A 292 -6.15 -2.92 0.91
CA TRP A 292 -5.23 -3.14 2.02
C TRP A 292 -5.08 -4.63 2.36
N GLN A 293 -6.19 -5.36 2.52
CA GLN A 293 -6.13 -6.80 2.82
C GLN A 293 -5.44 -7.59 1.70
N THR A 294 -5.64 -7.18 0.45
CA THR A 294 -4.99 -7.81 -0.72
C THR A 294 -3.49 -7.55 -0.71
N SER A 295 -3.08 -6.30 -0.48
CA SER A 295 -1.68 -5.91 -0.35
C SER A 295 -0.99 -6.66 0.79
N LYS A 296 -1.64 -6.74 1.95
CA LYS A 296 -1.14 -7.52 3.08
C LYS A 296 -0.93 -8.98 2.70
N PHE A 297 -1.87 -9.61 2.00
CA PHE A 297 -1.72 -10.98 1.55
C PHE A 297 -0.54 -11.15 0.58
N GLU A 298 -0.39 -10.22 -0.36
CA GLU A 298 0.74 -10.19 -1.31
C GLU A 298 2.09 -10.05 -0.60
N VAL A 299 2.19 -9.12 0.36
CA VAL A 299 3.36 -8.92 1.21
C VAL A 299 3.70 -10.22 1.94
N GLU A 300 2.73 -10.84 2.63
CA GLU A 300 2.98 -12.07 3.36
C GLU A 300 3.40 -13.24 2.45
N ALA A 301 2.79 -13.37 1.27
CA ALA A 301 3.15 -14.39 0.30
C ALA A 301 4.58 -14.21 -0.22
N THR A 302 4.94 -12.98 -0.60
CA THR A 302 6.28 -12.62 -1.06
C THR A 302 7.32 -12.91 0.02
N LEU A 303 7.07 -12.48 1.27
CA LEU A 303 8.00 -12.68 2.37
C LEU A 303 8.20 -14.16 2.72
N ARG A 304 7.17 -15.01 2.60
CA ARG A 304 7.33 -16.47 2.78
C ARG A 304 8.34 -17.04 1.78
N GLN A 305 8.24 -16.64 0.50
CA GLN A 305 9.16 -17.07 -0.56
C GLN A 305 10.59 -16.55 -0.32
N VAL A 306 10.71 -15.27 0.05
CA VAL A 306 11.98 -14.65 0.44
C VAL A 306 12.63 -15.43 1.59
N CYS A 307 11.88 -15.73 2.66
CA CYS A 307 12.38 -16.50 3.79
C CYS A 307 12.82 -17.91 3.37
N ASP A 308 12.08 -18.58 2.48
CA ASP A 308 12.47 -19.89 1.96
C ASP A 308 13.79 -19.82 1.18
N ARG A 309 13.96 -18.80 0.33
CA ARG A 309 15.20 -18.59 -0.42
C ARG A 309 16.42 -18.37 0.49
N VAL A 310 16.24 -17.64 1.58
CA VAL A 310 17.31 -17.32 2.55
C VAL A 310 17.62 -18.50 3.48
N LEU A 311 16.59 -19.17 4.00
CA LEU A 311 16.71 -20.23 4.99
C LEU A 311 17.02 -21.60 4.38
N GLN A 312 16.74 -21.82 3.09
CA GLN A 312 17.04 -23.08 2.40
C GLN A 312 18.24 -22.95 1.44
N ASP A 313 19.00 -21.86 1.55
CA ASP A 313 20.15 -21.56 0.73
C ASP A 313 21.25 -22.63 0.85
N LYS A 314 21.43 -23.42 -0.21
CA LYS A 314 22.39 -24.53 -0.25
C LYS A 314 23.83 -24.08 -0.51
N GLU A 315 24.04 -22.81 -0.85
CA GLU A 315 25.37 -22.24 -1.11
C GLU A 315 26.17 -22.03 0.18
N VAL A 316 25.48 -21.95 1.33
CA VAL A 316 26.10 -21.82 2.66
C VAL A 316 25.94 -23.10 3.49
N ASP A 317 26.72 -23.23 4.55
CA ASP A 317 26.62 -24.38 5.44
C ASP A 317 25.36 -24.35 6.33
N SER A 318 25.07 -25.48 6.98
CA SER A 318 23.90 -25.61 7.86
C SER A 318 23.95 -24.68 9.08
N LYS A 319 25.15 -24.41 9.60
CA LYS A 319 25.35 -23.55 10.78
C LYS A 319 24.98 -22.10 10.45
N THR A 320 25.38 -21.62 9.28
CA THR A 320 25.06 -20.30 8.76
C THR A 320 23.56 -20.16 8.56
N ARG A 321 22.89 -21.17 7.96
CA ARG A 321 21.42 -21.15 7.84
C ARG A 321 20.72 -21.14 9.20
N GLN A 322 21.24 -21.85 10.21
CA GLN A 322 20.71 -21.77 11.58
C GLN A 322 20.88 -20.37 12.19
N LYS A 323 22.05 -19.74 12.05
CA LYS A 323 22.27 -18.35 12.49
C LYS A 323 21.30 -17.38 11.79
N ARG A 324 21.08 -17.53 10.47
CA ARG A 324 20.09 -16.76 9.71
C ARG A 324 18.69 -16.90 10.30
N ALA A 325 18.26 -18.13 10.64
CA ALA A 325 16.96 -18.36 11.26
C ALA A 325 16.84 -17.72 12.65
N ILE A 326 17.90 -17.73 13.45
CA ILE A 326 17.91 -17.07 14.77
C ILE A 326 17.79 -15.56 14.62
N ALA A 327 18.59 -14.94 13.75
CA ALA A 327 18.49 -13.50 13.48
C ALA A 327 17.12 -13.12 12.92
N LEU A 328 16.57 -13.91 12.00
CA LEU A 328 15.22 -13.72 11.46
C LEU A 328 14.14 -13.83 12.54
N LYS A 329 14.30 -14.73 13.52
CA LYS A 329 13.41 -14.83 14.70
C LYS A 329 13.42 -13.52 15.50
N TRP A 330 14.58 -12.91 15.70
CA TRP A 330 14.68 -11.63 16.43
C TRP A 330 14.03 -10.49 15.67
N ILE A 331 14.29 -10.35 14.37
CA ILE A 331 13.59 -9.35 13.53
C ILE A 331 12.08 -9.57 13.64
N GLY A 332 11.65 -10.82 13.45
CA GLY A 332 10.26 -11.20 13.56
C GLY A 332 9.63 -10.81 14.89
N TYR A 333 10.34 -11.02 16.00
CA TYR A 333 9.88 -10.66 17.32
C TYR A 333 9.78 -9.14 17.51
N ILE A 334 10.83 -8.38 17.15
CA ILE A 334 10.89 -6.92 17.33
C ILE A 334 9.75 -6.26 16.55
N TYR A 335 9.62 -6.56 15.26
CA TYR A 335 8.57 -5.96 14.42
C TYR A 335 7.17 -6.29 14.94
N LYS A 336 6.93 -7.54 15.36
CA LYS A 336 5.62 -7.98 15.88
C LYS A 336 5.23 -7.31 17.20
N HIS A 337 6.21 -6.91 18.02
CA HIS A 337 5.97 -6.27 19.33
C HIS A 337 6.25 -4.76 19.31
N THR A 338 6.35 -4.17 18.12
CA THR A 338 6.41 -2.71 17.97
C THR A 338 5.03 -2.12 18.32
N GLU A 339 5.02 -1.02 19.05
CA GLU A 339 3.83 -0.28 19.46
C GLU A 339 3.97 1.18 19.03
N ALA A 340 2.87 1.84 18.68
CA ALA A 340 2.89 3.22 18.17
C ALA A 340 3.57 4.20 19.15
N ASP A 341 3.14 4.19 20.42
CA ASP A 341 3.50 5.21 21.40
C ASP A 341 4.75 4.87 22.25
N LYS A 342 5.40 3.73 22.00
CA LYS A 342 6.55 3.27 22.79
C LYS A 342 7.80 3.16 21.93
N SER A 343 8.95 3.44 22.52
CA SER A 343 10.23 3.23 21.86
C SER A 343 10.47 1.74 21.60
N CYS A 344 10.86 1.38 20.38
CA CYS A 344 11.26 0.00 20.10
C CYS A 344 12.51 -0.43 20.90
N MET A 345 13.28 0.53 21.43
CA MET A 345 14.45 0.23 22.27
C MET A 345 14.07 -0.50 23.55
N ASP A 346 12.87 -0.26 24.08
CA ASP A 346 12.36 -0.86 25.31
C ASP A 346 11.90 -2.32 25.13
N ILE A 347 11.86 -2.83 23.88
CA ILE A 347 11.44 -4.19 23.59
C ILE A 347 12.46 -5.18 24.19
N GLN A 348 11.99 -5.98 25.15
CA GLN A 348 12.75 -7.07 25.74
C GLN A 348 12.53 -8.36 24.95
N ILE A 349 13.56 -8.81 24.24
CA ILE A 349 13.50 -10.02 23.41
C ILE A 349 13.56 -11.23 24.33
N LYS A 350 12.48 -12.01 24.37
CA LYS A 350 12.47 -13.29 25.09
C LYS A 350 13.30 -14.31 24.30
N ALA A 351 14.28 -14.93 24.98
CA ALA A 351 15.18 -15.94 24.42
C ALA A 351 14.43 -17.07 23.67
#